data_AF-A0A4Y2QQT8-F1
#
_entry.id   AF-A0A4Y2QQT8-F1
#
_cell.length_a   1.000
_cell.length_b   1.000
_cell.length_c   1.000
_cell.angle_alpha   90.00
_cell.angle_beta   90.00
_cell.angle_gamma   90.00
#
_symmetry.space_group_name_H-M   'P 1'
#
loop_
_entity.id
_entity.type
_entity.pdbx_description
1 polymer ?
#
loop_
_entity_poly.entity_id
_entity_poly.type
_entity_poly.pdbx_seq_one_letter_code
_entity_poly.pdbx_strand_id
1 'polypeptide(L)'
;MQLLDLKTKDLWSGKFTELKSKLEELEVQKCIHIAQHKWTALKEIPRVEALLFGAWNSLPECYSEVKKLAYRVLTIFGSTYSCEQAFSCMNIIKSKVRNQLTNKNIESCLKLKTTSYKPDLIKLSKGMQSQSSH
;
A
#
# COMPACT_ATOMS: atom_id res chain seq x y z
N MET A 1 12.32 -25.14 -19.31
CA MET A 1 11.90 -26.12 -18.29
C MET A 1 10.99 -25.51 -17.21
N GLN A 2 11.24 -24.31 -16.65
CA GLN A 2 10.46 -23.76 -15.52
C GLN A 2 8.91 -23.75 -15.68
N LEU A 3 8.40 -23.45 -16.89
CA LEU A 3 6.96 -23.43 -17.17
C LEU A 3 6.34 -24.83 -17.28
N LEU A 4 7.13 -25.86 -17.60
CA LEU A 4 6.67 -27.25 -17.62
C LEU A 4 6.54 -27.78 -16.18
N ASP A 5 7.39 -27.31 -15.28
CA ASP A 5 7.34 -27.61 -13.83
C ASP A 5 6.25 -26.83 -13.10
N LEU A 6 5.59 -25.84 -13.73
CA LEU A 6 4.34 -25.28 -13.21
C LEU A 6 3.22 -26.33 -13.10
N LYS A 7 3.41 -27.47 -13.78
CA LYS A 7 2.54 -28.64 -13.72
C LYS A 7 2.77 -29.49 -12.46
N THR A 8 3.84 -29.29 -11.67
CA THR A 8 4.00 -29.92 -10.34
C THR A 8 3.01 -29.28 -9.36
N LYS A 9 1.78 -29.79 -9.42
CA LYS A 9 0.60 -29.25 -8.74
C LYS A 9 0.80 -29.16 -7.22
N ASP A 10 1.57 -30.07 -6.64
CA ASP A 10 1.81 -30.20 -5.20
C ASP A 10 2.60 -29.02 -4.61
N LEU A 11 3.72 -28.62 -5.22
CA LEU A 11 4.52 -27.48 -4.73
C LEU A 11 3.72 -26.17 -4.75
N TRP A 12 3.11 -25.86 -5.89
CA TRP A 12 2.38 -24.61 -6.09
C TRP A 12 1.09 -24.58 -5.29
N SER A 13 0.34 -25.68 -5.24
CA SER A 13 -0.89 -25.75 -4.45
C SER A 13 -0.60 -25.56 -2.96
N GLY A 14 0.43 -26.20 -2.41
CA GLY A 14 0.81 -26.02 -1.01
C GLY A 14 1.21 -24.58 -0.69
N LYS A 15 2.14 -24.01 -1.47
CA LYS A 15 2.63 -22.64 -1.27
C LYS A 15 1.54 -21.58 -1.41
N PHE A 16 0.69 -21.69 -2.42
CA PHE A 16 -0.38 -20.71 -2.62
C PHE A 16 -1.54 -20.89 -1.65
N THR A 17 -1.83 -22.12 -1.20
CA THR A 17 -2.80 -22.34 -0.12
C THR A 17 -2.31 -21.72 1.18
N GLU A 18 -1.04 -21.95 1.54
CA GLU A 18 -0.43 -21.35 2.72
C GLU A 18 -0.45 -19.80 2.66
N LEU A 19 -0.05 -19.23 1.51
CA LEU A 19 -0.11 -17.79 1.29
C LEU A 19 -1.54 -17.25 1.42
N LYS A 20 -2.52 -17.95 0.82
CA LYS A 20 -3.94 -17.57 0.92
C LYS A 20 -4.39 -17.55 2.38
N SER A 21 -4.12 -18.61 3.15
CA SER A 21 -4.49 -18.66 4.57
C SER A 21 -3.84 -17.54 5.38
N LYS A 22 -2.56 -17.22 5.12
CA LYS A 22 -1.87 -16.10 5.77
C LYS A 22 -2.51 -14.74 5.43
N LEU A 23 -2.96 -14.55 4.20
CA LEU A 23 -3.66 -13.33 3.79
C LEU A 23 -5.05 -13.21 4.44
N GLU A 24 -5.79 -14.32 4.52
CA GLU A 24 -7.09 -14.37 5.20
C GLU A 24 -6.94 -14.07 6.70
N GLU A 25 -5.97 -14.70 7.36
CA GLU A 25 -5.69 -14.47 8.79
C GLU A 25 -5.31 -13.01 9.04
N LEU A 26 -4.47 -12.42 8.17
CA LEU A 26 -4.07 -11.03 8.29
C LEU A 26 -5.27 -10.07 8.17
N GLU A 27 -6.22 -10.36 7.28
CA GLU A 27 -7.43 -9.55 7.14
C GLU A 27 -8.37 -9.70 8.35
N VAL A 28 -8.50 -10.91 8.89
CA VAL A 28 -9.23 -11.15 10.15
C VAL A 28 -8.60 -10.37 11.29
N GLN A 29 -7.27 -10.38 11.42
CA GLN A 29 -6.54 -9.62 12.44
C GLN A 29 -6.81 -8.12 12.31
N LYS A 30 -6.75 -7.54 11.10
CA LYS A 30 -7.10 -6.13 10.88
C LYS A 30 -8.51 -5.82 11.34
N CYS A 31 -9.50 -6.63 10.97
CA CYS A 31 -10.89 -6.45 11.37
C CYS A 31 -11.05 -6.46 12.89
N ILE A 32 -10.40 -7.40 13.59
CA ILE A 32 -10.41 -7.48 15.05
C ILE A 32 -9.80 -6.21 15.66
N HIS A 33 -8.65 -5.76 15.17
CA HIS A 33 -7.99 -4.56 15.69
C HIS A 33 -8.82 -3.28 15.46
N ILE A 34 -9.50 -3.17 14.31
CA ILE A 34 -10.42 -2.06 14.01
C ILE A 34 -11.61 -2.10 14.97
N ALA A 35 -12.25 -3.26 15.15
CA ALA A 35 -13.39 -3.43 16.05
C ALA A 35 -13.02 -3.12 17.52
N GLN A 36 -11.76 -3.38 17.91
CA GLN A 36 -11.24 -3.09 19.24
C GLN A 36 -10.64 -1.68 19.37
N HIS A 37 -10.71 -0.83 18.33
CA HIS A 37 -10.10 0.51 18.28
C HIS A 37 -8.59 0.53 18.58
N LYS A 38 -7.87 -0.57 18.30
CA LYS A 38 -6.42 -0.72 18.54
C LYS A 38 -5.60 -0.17 17.37
N TRP A 39 -5.62 1.15 17.18
CA TRP A 39 -4.94 1.84 16.07
C TRP A 39 -3.42 1.72 16.08
N THR A 40 -2.80 1.53 17.25
CA THR A 40 -1.36 1.31 17.38
C THR A 40 -0.96 -0.08 16.90
N ALA A 41 -1.69 -1.12 17.32
CA ALA A 41 -1.47 -2.49 16.87
C ALA A 41 -1.68 -2.66 15.36
N LEU A 42 -2.65 -1.94 14.77
CA LEU A 42 -2.89 -1.94 13.32
C LEU A 42 -1.64 -1.52 12.51
N LYS A 43 -0.77 -0.68 13.09
CA LYS A 43 0.49 -0.24 12.44
C LYS A 43 1.58 -1.30 12.46
N GLU A 44 1.49 -2.27 13.38
CA GLU A 44 2.45 -3.38 13.51
C GLU A 44 2.09 -4.57 12.63
N ILE A 45 0.85 -4.63 12.13
CA ILE A 45 0.43 -5.68 11.19
C ILE A 45 1.31 -5.64 9.93
N PRO A 46 1.83 -6.80 9.49
CA PRO A 46 2.60 -6.88 8.26
C PRO A 46 1.84 -6.33 7.06
N ARG A 47 2.57 -5.73 6.14
CA ARG A 47 2.00 -5.35 4.84
C ARG A 47 1.71 -6.61 4.01
N VAL A 48 0.64 -6.57 3.22
CA VAL A 48 0.27 -7.67 2.31
C VAL A 48 1.43 -7.99 1.36
N GLU A 49 2.11 -6.94 0.90
CA GLU A 49 3.29 -7.02 0.06
C GLU A 49 4.41 -7.84 0.71
N ALA A 50 4.62 -7.71 2.02
CA ALA A 50 5.66 -8.46 2.73
C ALA A 50 5.40 -9.97 2.70
N LEU A 51 4.14 -10.39 2.88
CA LEU A 51 3.74 -11.79 2.79
C LEU A 51 3.87 -12.32 1.36
N LEU A 52 3.44 -11.53 0.37
CA LEU A 52 3.58 -11.88 -1.05
C LEU A 52 5.06 -12.06 -1.43
N PHE A 53 5.90 -11.07 -1.13
CA PHE A 53 7.34 -11.15 -1.44
C PHE A 53 8.00 -12.31 -0.72
N GLY A 54 7.68 -12.55 0.56
CA GLY A 54 8.19 -13.69 1.32
C GLY A 54 7.83 -15.03 0.69
N ALA A 55 6.57 -15.21 0.28
CA ALA A 55 6.11 -16.45 -0.36
C ALA A 55 6.85 -16.69 -1.70
N TRP A 56 6.91 -15.69 -2.57
CA TRP A 56 7.61 -15.79 -3.86
C TRP A 56 9.13 -15.98 -3.70
N ASN A 57 9.76 -15.32 -2.73
CA ASN A 57 11.19 -15.49 -2.45
C ASN A 57 11.53 -16.85 -1.85
N SER A 58 10.57 -17.52 -1.19
CA SER A 58 10.76 -18.87 -0.66
C SER A 58 10.83 -19.96 -1.74
N LEU A 59 10.52 -19.62 -2.99
CA LEU A 59 10.56 -20.58 -4.09
C LEU A 59 12.00 -20.83 -4.55
N PRO A 60 12.33 -22.09 -4.93
CA PRO A 60 13.65 -22.44 -5.42
C PRO A 60 14.14 -21.54 -6.56
N GLU A 61 15.47 -21.39 -6.66
CA GLU A 61 16.08 -20.51 -7.66
C GLU A 61 15.88 -20.98 -9.10
N CYS A 62 15.57 -22.27 -9.29
CA CYS A 62 15.15 -22.81 -10.58
C CYS A 62 13.84 -22.19 -11.10
N TYR A 63 13.13 -21.34 -10.35
CA TYR A 63 11.95 -20.57 -10.79
C TYR A 63 12.21 -19.05 -10.94
N SER A 64 13.47 -18.63 -11.08
CA SER A 64 13.86 -17.22 -11.16
C SER A 64 13.10 -16.39 -12.21
N GLU A 65 12.82 -16.93 -13.40
CA GLU A 65 12.09 -16.19 -14.44
C GLU A 65 10.59 -16.08 -14.12
N VAL A 66 10.02 -17.11 -13.50
CA VAL A 66 8.63 -17.07 -12.99
C VAL A 66 8.50 -16.04 -11.86
N LYS A 67 9.46 -15.99 -10.93
CA LYS A 67 9.51 -14.96 -9.87
C LYS A 67 9.56 -13.55 -10.47
N LYS A 68 10.44 -13.31 -11.45
CA LYS A 68 10.53 -12.02 -12.17
C LYS A 68 9.20 -11.64 -12.85
N LEU A 69 8.55 -12.59 -13.52
CA LEU A 69 7.27 -12.37 -14.17
C LEU A 69 6.18 -12.01 -13.15
N ALA A 70 6.09 -12.76 -12.05
CA ALA A 70 5.14 -12.51 -10.98
C ALA A 70 5.32 -11.10 -10.41
N TYR A 71 6.56 -10.67 -10.14
CA TYR A 71 6.83 -9.32 -9.65
C TYR A 71 6.46 -8.23 -10.65
N ARG A 72 6.70 -8.44 -11.96
CA ARG A 72 6.25 -7.50 -12.99
C ARG A 72 4.73 -7.35 -12.99
N VAL A 73 4.01 -8.46 -12.94
CA VAL A 73 2.54 -8.47 -12.90
C VAL A 73 2.02 -7.78 -11.64
N LEU A 74 2.55 -8.13 -10.46
CA LEU A 74 2.18 -7.50 -9.19
C LEU A 74 2.44 -6.00 -9.19
N THR A 75 3.55 -5.56 -9.79
CA THR A 75 3.91 -4.13 -9.88
C THR A 75 2.93 -3.35 -10.75
N ILE A 76 2.43 -3.94 -11.85
CA ILE A 76 1.40 -3.29 -12.69
C ILE A 76 0.17 -2.97 -11.84
N PHE A 77 -0.37 -3.94 -11.11
CA PHE A 77 -1.53 -3.71 -10.25
C PHE A 77 -1.28 -2.64 -9.18
N GLY A 78 -0.13 -2.70 -8.49
CA GLY A 78 0.22 -1.71 -7.47
C GLY A 78 0.35 -0.29 -8.02
N SER A 79 0.94 -0.15 -9.20
CA SER A 79 1.10 1.15 -9.87
C SER A 79 -0.23 1.72 -10.36
N THR A 80 -1.10 0.90 -10.97
CA THR A 80 -2.44 1.30 -11.42
C THR A 80 -3.28 1.79 -10.24
N TYR A 81 -3.34 1.01 -9.16
CA TYR A 81 -4.08 1.39 -7.96
C TYR A 81 -3.57 2.72 -7.39
N SER A 82 -2.24 2.89 -7.28
CA SER A 82 -1.64 4.12 -6.77
C SER A 82 -1.98 5.34 -7.63
N CYS A 83 -1.96 5.18 -8.96
CA CYS A 83 -2.37 6.23 -9.90
C CYS A 83 -3.86 6.57 -9.74
N GLU A 84 -4.75 5.58 -9.68
CA GLU A 84 -6.19 5.78 -9.48
C GLU A 84 -6.49 6.51 -8.16
N GLN A 85 -5.83 6.09 -7.07
CA GLN A 85 -5.92 6.78 -5.77
C GLN A 85 -5.42 8.22 -5.85
N ALA A 86 -4.31 8.48 -6.54
CA ALA A 86 -3.79 9.83 -6.72
C ALA A 86 -4.76 10.72 -7.53
N PHE A 87 -5.35 10.20 -8.62
CA PHE A 87 -6.36 10.93 -9.39
C PHE A 87 -7.63 11.21 -8.59
N SER A 88 -8.12 10.21 -7.85
CA SER A 88 -9.26 10.39 -6.94
C SER A 88 -8.98 11.47 -5.89
N CYS A 89 -7.80 11.42 -5.26
CA CYS A 89 -7.35 12.45 -4.32
C CYS A 89 -7.28 13.83 -4.99
N MET A 90 -6.78 13.91 -6.22
CA MET A 90 -6.70 15.16 -6.98
C MET A 90 -8.09 15.76 -7.22
N ASN A 91 -9.08 14.94 -7.57
CA ASN A 91 -10.46 15.39 -7.77
C ASN A 91 -11.08 15.92 -6.46
N ILE A 92 -10.82 15.27 -5.33
CA ILE A 92 -11.26 15.73 -4.01
C ILE A 92 -10.54 17.04 -3.62
N ILE A 93 -9.25 17.15 -3.92
CA ILE A 93 -8.46 18.35 -3.66
C ILE A 93 -9.01 19.52 -4.49
N LYS A 94 -9.20 19.34 -5.80
CA LYS A 94 -9.69 20.35 -6.75
C LYS A 94 -11.20 20.57 -6.70
N SER A 95 -11.88 20.23 -5.60
CA SER A 95 -13.33 20.38 -5.50
C SER A 95 -13.76 21.84 -5.71
N LYS A 96 -15.01 22.05 -6.19
CA LYS A 96 -15.60 23.36 -6.49
C LYS A 96 -15.56 24.37 -5.33
N VAL A 97 -15.34 23.92 -4.10
CA VAL A 97 -15.31 24.76 -2.89
C VAL A 97 -13.93 25.43 -2.71
N ARG A 98 -12.88 24.97 -3.40
CA ARG A 98 -11.50 25.50 -3.27
C ARG A 98 -11.09 26.31 -4.50
N ASN A 99 -11.37 27.61 -4.46
CA ASN A 99 -11.11 28.54 -5.58
C ASN A 99 -9.65 29.07 -5.67
N GLN A 100 -8.76 28.71 -4.73
CA GLN A 100 -7.37 29.20 -4.67
C GLN A 100 -6.32 28.07 -4.63
N LEU A 101 -6.51 26.99 -5.38
CA LEU A 101 -5.51 25.94 -5.52
C LEU A 101 -4.49 26.28 -6.62
N THR A 102 -3.21 26.29 -6.27
CA THR A 102 -2.07 26.40 -7.19
C THR A 102 -1.49 25.00 -7.44
N ASN A 103 -0.75 24.80 -8.53
CA ASN A 103 -0.13 23.50 -8.80
C ASN A 103 0.76 23.02 -7.63
N LYS A 104 1.48 23.93 -6.98
CA LYS A 104 2.35 23.63 -5.82
C LYS A 104 1.57 23.16 -4.59
N ASN A 105 0.40 23.75 -4.30
CA ASN A 105 -0.40 23.31 -3.17
C ASN A 105 -1.15 22.01 -3.45
N ILE A 106 -1.57 21.76 -4.70
CA ILE A 106 -2.14 20.47 -5.13
C ILE A 106 -1.10 19.35 -4.96
N GLU A 107 0.12 19.56 -5.45
CA GLU A 107 1.22 18.60 -5.32
C GLU A 107 1.52 18.29 -3.85
N SER A 108 1.60 19.32 -3.01
CA SER A 108 1.84 19.16 -1.57
C SER A 108 0.72 18.37 -0.89
N CYS A 109 -0.55 18.66 -1.22
CA CYS A 109 -1.70 17.93 -0.69
C CYS A 109 -1.75 16.48 -1.19
N LEU A 110 -1.41 16.23 -2.44
CA LEU A 110 -1.31 14.88 -2.99
C LEU A 110 -0.24 14.09 -2.26
N LYS A 111 0.95 14.65 -2.10
CA LYS A 111 2.07 14.01 -1.39
C LYS A 111 1.70 13.66 0.05
N LEU A 112 0.97 14.54 0.74
CA LEU A 112 0.46 14.27 2.10
C LEU A 112 -0.57 13.14 2.14
N LYS A 113 -1.39 12.96 1.09
CA LYS A 113 -2.42 11.92 1.03
C LYS A 113 -1.90 10.56 0.55
N THR A 114 -0.93 10.55 -0.37
CA THR A 114 -0.49 9.32 -1.04
C THR A 114 0.80 8.72 -0.45
N THR A 115 1.47 9.43 0.47
CA THR A 115 2.72 8.96 1.08
C THR A 115 2.59 8.82 2.59
N SER A 116 3.52 8.08 3.21
CA SER A 116 3.63 7.99 4.66
C SER A 116 4.30 9.20 5.31
N TYR A 117 4.53 10.29 4.56
CA TYR A 117 5.16 11.50 5.05
C TYR A 117 4.34 12.10 6.20
N LYS A 118 4.99 12.28 7.35
CA LYS A 118 4.41 12.96 8.51
C LYS A 118 5.08 14.31 8.67
N PRO A 119 4.41 15.43 8.38
CA PRO A 119 4.98 16.74 8.60
C PRO A 119 5.21 16.98 10.10
N ASP A 120 6.31 17.63 10.43
CA ASP A 120 6.57 18.11 11.80
C ASP A 120 5.68 19.32 12.10
N LEU A 121 4.52 19.04 12.68
CA LEU A 121 3.51 20.05 12.99
C LEU A 121 4.00 21.06 14.03
N ILE A 122 4.88 20.65 14.95
CA ILE A 122 5.42 21.55 15.99
C ILE A 122 6.38 22.55 15.36
N LYS A 123 7.23 22.09 14.44
CA LYS A 123 8.13 22.98 13.70
C LYS A 123 7.35 23.92 12.78
N LEU A 124 6.31 23.42 12.11
CA LEU A 124 5.49 24.23 11.22
C LEU A 124 4.68 25.30 11.98
N SER A 125 4.09 24.95 13.13
CA SER A 125 3.27 25.89 13.91
C SER A 125 4.08 27.07 14.45
N LYS A 126 5.34 26.87 14.82
CA LYS A 126 6.25 27.95 15.27
C LYS A 126 6.50 29.03 14.23
N GLY A 127 6.35 28.72 12.94
CA GLY A 127 6.51 29.67 11.84
C GLY A 127 5.19 30.30 11.35
N MET A 128 4.03 29.87 11.87
CA MET A 128 2.74 30.41 11.48
C MET A 128 2.40 31.64 12.34
N GLN A 129 2.11 32.76 11.69
CA GLN A 129 1.62 33.96 12.35
C GLN A 129 0.14 33.75 12.71
N SER A 130 -0.21 33.75 14.00
CA SER A 130 -1.59 33.58 14.44
C SER A 130 -2.42 34.78 13.98
N GLN A 131 -3.41 34.54 13.12
CA GLN A 131 -4.46 35.52 12.84
C GLN A 131 -5.46 35.43 13.98
N SER A 132 -5.48 36.43 14.87
CA SER A 132 -6.56 36.59 15.84
C SER A 132 -7.84 36.95 15.08
N SER A 133 -8.88 36.13 15.25
CA SER A 133 -10.22 36.45 14.76
C SER A 133 -10.70 37.75 15.41
N HIS A 134 -11.26 38.65 14.59
CA HIS A 134 -11.95 39.86 15.05
C HIS A 134 -13.29 39.52 15.72
#